data_AF-A0AAN7DG53-F1
#
_entry.id   AF-A0AAN7DG53-F1
#
_cell.length_a   1.000
_cell.length_b   1.000
_cell.length_c   1.000
_cell.angle_alpha   90.00
_cell.angle_beta   90.00
_cell.angle_gamma   90.00
#
_symmetry.space_group_name_H-M   'P 1'
#
loop_
_entity.id
_entity.type
_entity.pdbx_description
1 polymer ?
#
loop_
_entity_poly.entity_id
_entity_poly.type
_entity_poly.pdbx_seq_one_letter_code
_entity_poly.pdbx_strand_id
1 'polypeptide(L)'
;MDAEVDFYELLGLEVTATTKEIKNAYRRKALKVHPDKNPSPDAAVLFHALTQAQDLLLDPKKRSEYDQKHRTRQERQKKKQEMDSKRRHAQDELERREQEAKRAKTDQNQAKAEYEAQLAKLREEGAKRRQEDWASPATEGSTTQEPVPHAETELGALKIKWKYKKYNFLEQDLLDILNPIAEVDSLALSSKKKGSASVLFKSVVDAYNVMTKKETHPSLSQFESITWLTGKPPSIVEKMTRAEEMKKEARAALFSTNNRSTAATGTPLFTTGSQSSFFKTFHIPSNLKGSMSSKMSDDDYESITLMKMRQAERDRVLAIQHQQQHQQQQSAQ
;
A
#
# COMPACT_ATOMS: atom_id res chain seq x y z
N MET A 1 -10.52 51.53 -0.51
CA MET A 1 -11.60 51.74 -1.50
C MET A 1 -10.88 52.15 -2.76
N ASP A 2 -10.65 51.26 -3.73
CA ASP A 2 -11.70 50.68 -4.56
C ASP A 2 -11.63 49.16 -4.59
N ALA A 3 -12.72 48.50 -4.19
CA ALA A 3 -12.99 47.16 -4.71
C ALA A 3 -12.91 47.26 -6.23
N GLU A 4 -12.17 46.37 -6.86
CA GLU A 4 -11.73 46.46 -8.27
C GLU A 4 -12.94 46.37 -9.22
N VAL A 5 -13.73 47.45 -9.33
CA VAL A 5 -15.00 47.51 -10.06
C VAL A 5 -14.72 47.19 -11.52
N ASP A 6 -15.44 46.21 -12.06
CA ASP A 6 -15.34 45.90 -13.48
C ASP A 6 -16.14 46.95 -14.28
N PHE A 7 -15.43 47.81 -15.01
CA PHE A 7 -16.04 48.85 -15.83
C PHE A 7 -16.91 48.30 -16.98
N TYR A 8 -16.60 47.10 -17.48
CA TYR A 8 -17.42 46.44 -18.49
C TYR A 8 -18.76 45.97 -17.89
N GLU A 9 -18.71 45.34 -16.71
CA GLU A 9 -19.90 44.92 -15.96
C GLU A 9 -20.74 46.14 -15.53
N LEU A 10 -20.08 47.20 -15.05
CA LEU A 10 -20.72 48.46 -14.67
C LEU A 10 -21.45 49.12 -15.83
N LEU A 11 -20.94 48.99 -17.07
CA LEU A 11 -21.62 49.46 -18.28
C LEU A 11 -22.57 48.41 -18.90
N GLY A 12 -22.52 47.15 -18.43
CA GLY A 12 -23.31 46.04 -18.96
C GLY A 12 -22.89 45.69 -20.39
N LEU A 13 -21.60 45.74 -20.65
CA LEU A 13 -20.99 45.46 -21.95
C LEU A 13 -20.03 44.29 -21.83
N GLU A 14 -19.79 43.63 -22.97
CA GLU A 14 -18.73 42.63 -23.09
C GLU A 14 -17.38 43.34 -23.35
N VAL A 15 -16.27 42.67 -23.01
CA VAL A 15 -14.90 43.18 -23.26
C VAL A 15 -14.64 43.47 -24.75
N THR A 16 -15.36 42.78 -25.63
CA THR A 16 -15.33 42.92 -27.10
C THR A 16 -16.08 44.15 -27.62
N ALA A 17 -16.76 44.91 -26.75
CA ALA A 17 -17.62 46.03 -27.16
C ALA A 17 -16.84 47.14 -27.90
N THR A 18 -17.48 47.69 -28.92
CA THR A 18 -16.93 48.79 -29.73
C THR A 18 -17.02 50.13 -28.99
N THR A 19 -16.19 51.09 -29.38
CA THR A 19 -16.21 52.45 -28.79
C THR A 19 -17.57 53.14 -28.95
N LYS A 20 -18.32 52.84 -30.02
CA LYS A 20 -19.69 53.34 -30.22
C LYS A 20 -20.66 52.77 -29.19
N GLU A 21 -20.57 51.47 -28.90
CA GLU A 21 -21.39 50.81 -27.89
C GLU A 21 -21.09 51.32 -26.49
N ILE A 22 -19.82 51.56 -26.18
CA ILE A 22 -19.39 52.16 -24.90
C ILE A 22 -20.02 53.55 -24.71
N LYS A 23 -19.95 54.42 -25.73
CA LYS A 23 -20.60 55.75 -25.68
C LYS A 23 -22.12 55.67 -25.54
N ASN A 24 -22.76 54.72 -26.23
CA ASN A 24 -24.21 54.52 -26.15
C ASN A 24 -24.65 54.01 -24.77
N ALA A 25 -23.94 53.01 -24.23
CA ALA A 25 -24.20 52.44 -22.92
C ALA A 25 -24.01 53.46 -21.80
N TYR A 26 -22.93 54.25 -21.87
CA TYR A 26 -22.70 55.35 -20.93
C TYR A 26 -23.85 56.35 -20.96
N ARG A 27 -24.23 56.88 -22.13
CA ARG A 27 -25.33 57.85 -22.24
C ARG A 27 -26.63 57.33 -21.63
N ARG A 28 -26.96 56.06 -21.90
CA ARG A 28 -28.16 55.41 -21.37
C ARG A 28 -28.11 55.23 -19.86
N LYS A 29 -26.95 54.86 -19.29
CA LYS A 29 -26.81 54.66 -17.83
C LYS A 29 -26.69 55.98 -17.08
N ALA A 30 -25.93 56.95 -17.61
CA ALA A 30 -25.77 58.28 -17.05
C ALA A 30 -27.11 59.00 -16.88
N LEU A 31 -28.03 58.89 -17.86
CA LEU A 31 -29.38 59.45 -17.74
C LEU A 31 -30.22 58.83 -16.61
N LYS A 32 -29.97 57.56 -16.27
CA LYS A 32 -30.70 56.84 -15.20
C LYS A 32 -30.16 57.16 -13.80
N VAL A 33 -28.86 57.43 -13.69
CA VAL A 33 -28.19 57.70 -12.41
C VAL A 33 -27.77 59.16 -12.25
N HIS A 34 -28.29 60.06 -13.09
CA HIS A 34 -27.95 61.47 -13.02
C HIS A 34 -28.43 62.06 -11.67
N PRO A 35 -27.56 62.73 -10.89
CA PRO A 35 -27.90 63.18 -9.54
C PRO A 35 -29.05 64.21 -9.50
N ASP A 36 -29.27 64.96 -10.59
CA ASP A 36 -30.40 65.89 -10.72
C ASP A 36 -31.75 65.20 -10.98
N LYS A 37 -31.74 64.02 -11.63
CA LYS A 37 -32.98 63.30 -12.02
C LYS A 37 -33.29 62.12 -11.09
N ASN A 38 -32.29 61.62 -10.40
CA ASN A 38 -32.40 60.47 -9.52
C ASN A 38 -32.03 60.91 -8.08
N PRO A 39 -33.00 61.01 -7.16
CA PRO A 39 -32.77 61.45 -5.79
C PRO A 39 -32.13 60.38 -4.89
N SER A 40 -31.68 59.25 -5.44
CA SER A 40 -31.02 58.20 -4.66
C SER A 40 -29.66 58.66 -4.11
N PRO A 41 -29.31 58.35 -2.85
CA PRO A 41 -28.00 58.67 -2.27
C PRO A 41 -26.85 58.00 -3.04
N ASP A 42 -27.11 56.87 -3.71
CA ASP A 42 -26.11 56.13 -4.48
C ASP A 42 -25.91 56.67 -5.90
N ALA A 43 -26.80 57.55 -6.37
CA ALA A 43 -26.75 58.08 -7.74
C ALA A 43 -25.44 58.82 -8.02
N ALA A 44 -24.96 59.62 -7.07
CA ALA A 44 -23.69 60.35 -7.20
C ALA A 44 -22.48 59.41 -7.29
N VAL A 45 -22.45 58.34 -6.48
CA VAL A 45 -21.36 57.34 -6.47
C VAL A 45 -21.34 56.54 -7.77
N LEU A 46 -22.51 56.07 -8.22
CA LEU A 46 -22.65 55.33 -9.46
C LEU A 46 -22.34 56.20 -10.69
N PHE A 47 -22.78 57.46 -10.69
CA PHE A 47 -22.47 58.40 -11.76
C PHE A 47 -20.96 58.64 -11.86
N HIS A 48 -20.28 58.85 -10.72
CA HIS A 48 -18.83 59.00 -10.70
C HIS A 48 -18.12 57.76 -11.24
N ALA A 49 -18.53 56.56 -10.83
CA ALA A 49 -17.98 55.31 -11.35
C ALA A 49 -18.23 55.13 -12.86
N LEU A 50 -19.39 55.55 -13.38
CA LEU A 50 -19.67 55.53 -14.81
C LEU A 50 -18.80 56.51 -15.61
N THR A 51 -18.54 57.70 -15.06
CA THR A 51 -17.63 58.68 -15.68
C THR A 51 -16.20 58.12 -15.74
N GLN A 52 -15.71 57.54 -14.64
CA GLN A 52 -14.41 56.86 -14.63
C GLN A 52 -14.34 55.73 -15.66
N ALA A 53 -15.39 54.90 -15.76
CA ALA A 53 -15.49 53.83 -16.75
C ALA A 53 -15.39 54.37 -18.18
N GLN A 54 -16.12 55.45 -18.49
CA GLN A 54 -16.09 56.08 -19.80
C GLN A 54 -14.69 56.65 -20.13
N ASP A 55 -14.08 57.38 -19.19
CA ASP A 55 -12.78 58.03 -19.40
C ASP A 55 -11.65 57.03 -19.65
N LEU A 56 -11.74 55.86 -19.01
CA LEU A 56 -10.77 54.79 -19.17
C LEU A 56 -11.01 53.96 -20.45
N LEU A 57 -12.27 53.63 -20.76
CA LEU A 57 -12.61 52.76 -21.90
C LEU A 57 -12.64 53.49 -23.25
N LEU A 58 -12.78 54.82 -23.27
CA LEU A 58 -12.73 55.61 -24.52
C LEU A 58 -11.31 55.93 -24.98
N ASP A 59 -10.35 56.01 -24.05
CA ASP A 59 -8.93 56.22 -24.39
C ASP A 59 -8.30 54.87 -24.79
N PRO A 60 -7.82 54.72 -26.05
CA PRO A 60 -7.28 53.45 -26.53
C PRO A 60 -6.08 52.96 -25.71
N LYS A 61 -5.26 53.88 -25.18
CA LYS A 61 -4.08 53.51 -24.38
C LYS A 61 -4.50 52.95 -23.02
N LYS A 62 -5.39 53.68 -22.31
CA LYS A 62 -5.89 53.26 -21.00
C LYS A 62 -6.73 51.98 -21.10
N ARG A 63 -7.54 51.84 -22.15
CA ARG A 63 -8.31 50.63 -22.43
C ARG A 63 -7.39 49.42 -22.61
N SER A 64 -6.33 49.54 -23.39
CA SER A 64 -5.37 48.43 -23.60
C SER A 64 -4.72 47.96 -22.29
N GLU A 65 -4.26 48.89 -21.46
CA GLU A 65 -3.66 48.58 -20.16
C GLU A 65 -4.67 47.92 -19.20
N TYR A 66 -5.93 48.40 -19.21
CA TYR A 66 -7.00 47.81 -18.42
C TYR A 66 -7.38 46.41 -18.90
N ASP A 67 -7.55 46.21 -20.20
CA ASP A 67 -7.88 44.92 -20.80
C ASP A 67 -6.80 43.87 -20.51
N GLN A 68 -5.52 44.28 -20.54
CA GLN A 68 -4.42 43.40 -20.14
C GLN A 68 -4.52 42.99 -18.67
N LYS A 69 -4.72 43.94 -17.75
CA LYS A 69 -4.87 43.67 -16.32
C LYS A 69 -6.08 42.78 -16.04
N HIS A 70 -7.20 43.05 -16.70
CA HIS A 70 -8.45 42.30 -16.58
C HIS A 70 -8.24 40.84 -17.00
N ARG A 71 -7.63 40.60 -18.17
CA ARG A 71 -7.29 39.25 -18.64
C ARG A 71 -6.35 38.52 -17.67
N THR A 72 -5.28 39.16 -17.22
CA THR A 72 -4.34 38.55 -16.27
C THR A 72 -5.02 38.20 -14.95
N ARG A 73 -5.94 39.04 -14.46
CA ARG A 73 -6.73 38.74 -13.24
C ARG A 73 -7.62 37.52 -13.45
N GLN A 74 -8.34 37.46 -14.58
CA GLN A 74 -9.20 36.32 -14.90
C GLN A 74 -8.40 35.02 -15.03
N GLU A 75 -7.25 35.04 -15.71
CA GLU A 75 -6.37 33.88 -15.83
C GLU A 75 -5.86 33.42 -14.47
N ARG A 76 -5.44 34.36 -13.61
CA ARG A 76 -5.01 34.06 -12.24
C ARG A 76 -6.13 33.44 -11.42
N GLN A 77 -7.36 33.95 -11.54
CA GLN A 77 -8.52 33.43 -10.85
C GLN A 77 -8.88 32.02 -11.32
N LYS A 78 -8.89 31.77 -12.63
CA LYS A 78 -9.11 30.44 -13.21
C LYS A 78 -8.05 29.43 -12.74
N LYS A 79 -6.77 29.80 -12.79
CA LYS A 79 -5.68 28.97 -12.27
C LYS A 79 -5.84 28.67 -10.79
N LYS A 80 -6.22 29.66 -9.99
CA LYS A 80 -6.48 29.47 -8.56
C LYS A 80 -7.61 28.47 -8.34
N GLN A 81 -8.75 28.65 -9.01
CA GLN A 81 -9.89 27.73 -8.93
C GLN A 81 -9.53 26.30 -9.34
N GLU A 82 -8.72 26.13 -10.39
CA GLU A 82 -8.25 24.82 -10.83
C GLU A 82 -7.28 24.18 -9.82
N MET A 83 -6.38 24.96 -9.23
CA MET A 83 -5.49 24.45 -8.18
C MET A 83 -6.25 24.10 -6.91
N ASP A 84 -7.25 24.89 -6.54
CA ASP A 84 -8.10 24.65 -5.36
C ASP A 84 -8.95 23.38 -5.55
N SER A 85 -9.51 23.17 -6.75
CA SER A 85 -10.26 21.94 -7.06
C SER A 85 -9.36 20.70 -7.07
N LYS A 86 -8.14 20.80 -7.62
CA LYS A 86 -7.14 19.73 -7.57
C LYS A 86 -6.72 19.40 -6.14
N ARG A 87 -6.48 20.42 -5.31
CA ARG A 87 -6.13 20.24 -3.89
C ARG A 87 -7.23 19.51 -3.14
N ARG A 88 -8.48 19.93 -3.33
CA ARG A 88 -9.64 19.27 -2.72
C ARG A 88 -9.75 17.82 -3.17
N HIS A 89 -9.64 17.54 -4.47
CA HIS A 89 -9.72 16.17 -4.96
C HIS A 89 -8.59 15.27 -4.40
N ALA A 90 -7.37 15.79 -4.32
CA ALA A 90 -6.25 15.07 -3.71
C ALA A 90 -6.48 14.79 -2.21
N GLN A 91 -7.06 15.75 -1.48
CA GLN A 91 -7.42 15.57 -0.08
C GLN A 91 -8.51 14.49 0.09
N ASP A 92 -9.59 14.58 -0.68
CA ASP A 92 -10.71 13.63 -0.63
C ASP A 92 -10.23 12.20 -0.97
N GLU A 93 -9.34 12.06 -1.96
CA GLU A 93 -8.77 10.77 -2.35
C GLU A 93 -7.83 10.20 -1.27
N LEU A 94 -7.02 11.05 -0.64
CA LEU A 94 -6.16 10.64 0.48
C LEU A 94 -7.01 10.18 1.67
N GLU A 95 -8.04 10.95 2.04
CA GLU A 95 -8.94 10.63 3.14
C GLU A 95 -9.70 9.32 2.89
N ARG A 96 -10.20 9.11 1.67
CA ARG A 96 -10.83 7.85 1.27
C ARG A 96 -9.89 6.67 1.47
N ARG A 97 -8.65 6.78 0.98
CA ARG A 97 -7.64 5.73 1.11
C ARG A 97 -7.26 5.45 2.57
N GLU A 98 -7.13 6.50 3.38
CA GLU A 98 -6.89 6.35 4.81
C GLU A 98 -8.06 5.67 5.52
N GLN A 99 -9.29 6.01 5.16
CA GLN A 99 -10.48 5.40 5.74
C GLN A 99 -10.59 3.93 5.35
N GLU A 100 -10.32 3.58 4.09
CA GLU A 100 -10.28 2.19 3.62
C GLU A 100 -9.20 1.39 4.35
N ALA A 101 -8.00 1.95 4.52
CA ALA A 101 -6.92 1.30 5.28
C ALA A 101 -7.28 1.11 6.76
N LYS A 102 -7.95 2.10 7.37
CA LYS A 102 -8.45 2.00 8.76
C LYS A 102 -9.50 0.90 8.87
N ARG A 103 -10.47 0.84 7.95
CA ARG A 103 -11.51 -0.21 7.90
C ARG A 103 -10.89 -1.59 7.71
N ALA A 104 -9.99 -1.76 6.74
CA ALA A 104 -9.31 -3.03 6.53
C ALA A 104 -8.55 -3.50 7.78
N LYS A 105 -7.91 -2.58 8.50
CA LYS A 105 -7.22 -2.89 9.76
C LYS A 105 -8.20 -3.27 10.88
N THR A 106 -9.34 -2.59 11.00
CA THR A 106 -10.37 -2.97 11.99
C THR A 106 -10.94 -4.33 11.68
N ASP A 107 -11.22 -4.62 10.41
CA ASP A 107 -11.79 -5.90 9.96
C ASP A 107 -10.79 -7.04 10.20
N GLN A 108 -9.50 -6.82 9.92
CA GLN A 108 -8.44 -7.79 10.25
C GLN A 108 -8.35 -8.05 11.75
N ASN A 109 -8.43 -7.02 12.58
CA ASN A 109 -8.37 -7.17 14.03
C ASN A 109 -9.60 -7.93 14.57
N GLN A 110 -10.79 -7.64 14.03
CA GLN A 110 -12.03 -8.35 14.36
C GLN A 110 -11.93 -9.82 13.96
N ALA A 111 -11.54 -10.11 12.71
CA ALA A 111 -11.36 -11.49 12.23
C ALA A 111 -10.32 -12.25 13.07
N LYS A 112 -9.22 -11.60 13.47
CA LYS A 112 -8.22 -12.20 14.36
C LYS A 112 -8.81 -12.53 15.73
N ALA A 113 -9.56 -11.60 16.33
CA ALA A 113 -10.20 -11.80 17.62
C ALA A 113 -11.24 -12.93 17.58
N GLU A 114 -12.05 -13.00 16.51
CA GLU A 114 -13.01 -14.08 16.28
C GLU A 114 -12.31 -15.44 16.16
N TYR A 115 -11.22 -15.51 15.40
CA TYR A 115 -10.43 -16.73 15.26
C TYR A 115 -9.81 -17.17 16.60
N GLU A 116 -9.27 -16.22 17.37
CA GLU A 116 -8.69 -16.48 18.69
C GLU A 116 -9.76 -16.97 19.69
N ALA A 117 -10.98 -16.43 19.63
CA ALA A 117 -12.12 -16.90 20.41
C ALA A 117 -12.56 -18.31 20.00
N GLN A 118 -12.56 -18.65 18.71
CA GLN A 118 -12.84 -20.02 18.23
C GLN A 118 -11.80 -21.01 18.75
N LEU A 119 -10.51 -20.65 18.73
CA LEU A 119 -9.42 -21.45 19.31
C LEU A 119 -9.57 -21.63 20.82
N ALA A 120 -9.94 -20.58 21.55
CA ALA A 120 -10.18 -20.64 22.98
C ALA A 120 -11.31 -21.62 23.30
N LYS A 121 -12.42 -21.55 22.56
CA LYS A 121 -13.55 -22.49 22.69
C LYS A 121 -13.13 -23.94 22.46
N LEU A 122 -12.34 -24.20 21.41
CA LEU A 122 -11.84 -25.55 21.11
C LEU A 122 -10.88 -26.06 22.19
N ARG A 123 -10.01 -25.18 22.74
CA ARG A 123 -9.13 -25.52 23.87
C ARG A 123 -9.92 -25.84 25.14
N GLU A 124 -10.93 -25.04 25.45
CA GLU A 124 -11.80 -25.27 26.62
C GLU A 124 -12.56 -26.58 26.48
N GLU A 125 -13.12 -26.87 25.31
CA GLU A 125 -13.79 -28.15 25.02
C GLU A 125 -12.82 -29.34 25.19
N GLY A 126 -11.60 -29.24 24.66
CA GLY A 126 -10.57 -30.25 24.85
C GLY A 126 -10.06 -30.38 26.29
N ALA A 127 -10.05 -29.30 27.08
CA ALA A 127 -9.71 -29.33 28.50
C ALA A 127 -10.82 -29.98 29.33
N LYS A 128 -12.08 -29.71 28.99
CA LYS A 128 -13.25 -30.30 29.63
C LYS A 128 -13.32 -31.81 29.40
N ARG A 129 -13.03 -32.27 28.18
CA ARG A 129 -12.95 -33.70 27.85
C ARG A 129 -11.89 -34.44 28.67
N ARG A 130 -10.69 -33.85 28.83
CA ARG A 130 -9.64 -34.41 29.71
C ARG A 130 -10.04 -34.44 31.19
N GLN A 131 -10.79 -33.44 31.66
CA GLN A 131 -11.33 -33.45 33.03
C GLN A 131 -12.38 -34.54 33.20
N GLU A 132 -13.24 -34.79 32.20
CA GLU A 132 -14.22 -35.89 32.20
C GLU A 132 -13.52 -37.27 32.17
N ASP A 133 -12.49 -37.44 31.35
CA ASP A 133 -11.67 -38.66 31.30
C ASP A 133 -10.92 -38.88 32.64
N TRP A 134 -10.43 -37.82 33.28
CA TRP A 134 -9.79 -37.88 34.60
C TRP A 134 -10.78 -38.12 35.74
N ALA A 135 -12.01 -37.61 35.64
CA ALA A 135 -13.05 -37.75 36.65
C ALA A 135 -13.79 -39.09 36.58
N SER A 136 -13.60 -39.86 35.51
CA SER A 136 -14.09 -41.24 35.44
C SER A 136 -13.27 -42.11 36.40
N PRO A 137 -13.90 -42.78 37.39
CA PRO A 137 -13.17 -43.63 38.31
C PRO A 137 -12.52 -44.76 37.52
N ALA A 138 -11.20 -44.88 37.66
CA ALA A 138 -10.39 -45.93 37.08
C ALA A 138 -10.94 -47.30 37.54
N THR A 139 -11.75 -47.93 36.68
CA THR A 139 -11.96 -49.36 36.75
C THR A 139 -10.66 -50.01 36.31
N GLU A 140 -9.95 -50.57 37.30
CA GLU A 140 -8.76 -51.39 37.11
C GLU A 140 -8.98 -52.42 36.00
N GLY A 141 -8.11 -52.40 35.00
CA GLY A 141 -8.21 -53.28 33.84
C GLY A 141 -7.05 -53.09 32.89
N SER A 142 -5.93 -53.74 33.23
CA SER A 142 -5.00 -54.39 32.32
C SER A 142 -4.60 -53.66 31.02
N THR A 143 -3.30 -53.33 30.95
CA THR A 143 -2.42 -53.62 29.81
C THR A 143 -3.12 -53.78 28.46
N THR A 144 -3.01 -52.77 27.62
CA THR A 144 -2.58 -52.93 26.23
C THR A 144 -1.97 -51.59 25.81
N GLN A 145 -0.64 -51.53 25.79
CA GLN A 145 0.04 -50.61 24.90
C GLN A 145 -0.40 -51.00 23.49
N GLU A 146 -1.33 -50.24 22.91
CA GLU A 146 -1.55 -50.24 21.47
C GLU A 146 -0.21 -49.96 20.81
N PRO A 147 0.34 -50.86 19.97
CA PRO A 147 1.53 -50.56 19.23
C PRO A 147 1.18 -49.45 18.25
N VAL A 148 1.79 -48.29 18.46
CA VAL A 148 1.78 -47.18 17.49
C VAL A 148 2.12 -47.79 16.12
N PRO A 149 1.31 -47.59 15.06
CA PRO A 149 1.57 -48.23 13.79
C PRO A 149 2.95 -47.76 13.30
N HIS A 150 3.90 -48.68 13.21
CA HIS A 150 5.24 -48.48 12.63
C HIS A 150 5.18 -48.25 11.11
N ALA A 151 4.26 -47.42 10.63
CA ALA A 151 4.15 -47.05 9.21
C ALA A 151 4.94 -45.77 8.87
N GLU A 152 5.33 -44.97 9.87
CA GLU A 152 6.04 -43.71 9.63
C GLU A 152 7.57 -43.84 9.66
N THR A 153 8.11 -44.87 10.34
CA THR A 153 9.56 -45.07 10.48
C THR A 153 10.25 -45.50 9.17
N GLU A 154 9.50 -45.87 8.12
CA GLU A 154 10.08 -46.30 6.83
C GLU A 154 10.04 -45.20 5.74
N LEU A 155 9.44 -44.04 6.02
CA LEU A 155 9.22 -43.00 5.01
C LEU A 155 10.51 -42.28 4.57
N GLY A 156 11.61 -42.44 5.32
CA GLY A 156 12.91 -41.85 5.05
C GLY A 156 14.00 -42.83 4.57
N ALA A 157 13.65 -44.07 4.21
CA ALA A 157 14.65 -45.10 3.90
C ALA A 157 15.11 -45.09 2.43
N LEU A 158 16.42 -44.91 2.21
CA LEU A 158 17.06 -45.01 0.90
C LEU A 158 17.99 -46.22 0.80
N LYS A 159 18.06 -46.79 -0.39
CA LYS A 159 19.03 -47.81 -0.78
C LYS A 159 20.10 -47.18 -1.66
N ILE A 160 21.35 -47.29 -1.22
CA ILE A 160 22.52 -46.76 -1.91
C ILE A 160 23.33 -47.94 -2.43
N LYS A 161 23.74 -47.89 -3.70
CA LYS A 161 24.55 -48.92 -4.35
C LYS A 161 25.82 -48.29 -4.94
N TRP A 162 26.95 -48.96 -4.80
CA TRP A 162 28.23 -48.55 -5.37
C TRP A 162 29.01 -49.71 -5.96
N LYS A 163 30.02 -49.38 -6.76
CA LYS A 163 30.92 -50.36 -7.38
C LYS A 163 31.96 -50.84 -6.37
N TYR A 164 31.65 -51.94 -5.68
CA TYR A 164 32.52 -52.55 -4.64
C TYR A 164 33.96 -52.83 -5.12
N LYS A 165 34.16 -53.16 -6.41
CA LYS A 165 35.50 -53.38 -6.98
C LYS A 165 36.36 -52.11 -7.08
N LYS A 166 35.75 -50.92 -7.04
CA LYS A 166 36.43 -49.62 -7.11
C LYS A 166 36.46 -48.89 -5.79
N TYR A 167 35.43 -49.08 -4.95
CA TYR A 167 35.28 -48.40 -3.67
C TYR A 167 34.84 -49.39 -2.59
N ASN A 168 35.61 -49.47 -1.50
CA ASN A 168 35.29 -50.28 -0.33
C ASN A 168 34.89 -49.37 0.83
N PHE A 169 33.66 -48.87 0.80
CA PHE A 169 33.14 -48.01 1.87
C PHE A 169 32.78 -48.85 3.10
N LEU A 170 33.34 -48.47 4.24
CA LEU A 170 32.89 -48.90 5.56
C LEU A 170 31.67 -48.06 5.99
N GLU A 171 31.02 -48.48 7.07
CA GLU A 171 29.87 -47.78 7.64
C GLU A 171 30.20 -46.33 8.03
N GLN A 172 31.39 -46.09 8.58
CA GLN A 172 31.87 -44.75 8.95
C GLN A 172 32.13 -43.87 7.73
N ASP A 173 32.71 -44.41 6.66
CA ASP A 173 32.97 -43.64 5.43
C ASP A 173 31.65 -43.14 4.80
N LEU A 174 30.60 -43.96 4.85
CA LEU A 174 29.27 -43.57 4.35
C LEU A 174 28.64 -42.47 5.21
N LEU A 175 28.83 -42.51 6.53
CA LEU A 175 28.37 -41.45 7.42
C LEU A 175 29.12 -40.14 7.16
N ASP A 176 30.43 -40.18 6.93
CA ASP A 176 31.23 -39.00 6.62
C ASP A 176 30.83 -38.35 5.29
N ILE A 177 30.40 -39.14 4.31
CA ILE A 177 29.91 -38.65 3.02
C ILE A 177 28.48 -38.07 3.14
N LEU A 178 27.62 -38.67 3.97
CA LEU A 178 26.18 -38.34 4.03
C LEU A 178 25.84 -37.26 5.07
N ASN A 179 26.48 -37.26 6.24
CA ASN A 179 26.24 -36.30 7.32
C ASN A 179 26.36 -34.82 6.92
N PRO A 180 27.29 -34.41 6.03
CA PRO A 180 27.34 -33.03 5.55
C PRO A 180 26.12 -32.60 4.73
N ILE A 181 25.33 -33.55 4.24
CA ILE A 181 24.21 -33.32 3.32
C ILE A 181 22.86 -33.57 4.00
N ALA A 182 22.79 -34.55 4.90
CA ALA A 182 21.56 -35.04 5.51
C ALA A 182 21.85 -35.75 6.84
N GLU A 183 20.96 -35.60 7.82
CA GLU A 183 21.12 -36.25 9.13
C GLU A 183 20.63 -37.71 9.08
N VAL A 184 21.56 -38.65 9.27
CA VAL A 184 21.30 -40.08 9.23
C VAL A 184 20.83 -40.58 10.60
N ASP A 185 19.78 -41.40 10.62
CA ASP A 185 19.23 -42.02 11.83
C ASP A 185 19.78 -43.44 12.03
N SER A 186 19.72 -44.28 11.00
CA SER A 186 20.34 -45.60 11.03
C SER A 186 20.91 -46.00 9.68
N LEU A 187 22.08 -46.65 9.68
CA LEU A 187 22.76 -47.12 8.47
C LEU A 187 23.04 -48.62 8.58
N ALA A 188 22.67 -49.38 7.56
CA ALA A 188 22.88 -50.83 7.52
C ALA A 188 23.51 -51.27 6.20
N LEU A 189 24.71 -51.85 6.26
CA LEU A 189 25.36 -52.48 5.12
C LEU A 189 24.62 -53.79 4.74
N SER A 190 24.40 -54.00 3.45
CA SER A 190 23.70 -55.20 2.97
C SER A 190 24.60 -56.42 3.07
N SER A 191 24.29 -57.33 4.01
CA SER A 191 25.00 -58.61 4.13
C SER A 191 24.85 -59.53 2.90
N LYS A 192 23.83 -59.30 2.05
CA LYS A 192 23.51 -60.15 0.88
C LYS A 192 24.25 -59.74 -0.40
N LYS A 193 24.64 -58.47 -0.55
CA LYS A 193 25.32 -57.95 -1.75
C LYS A 193 26.41 -56.96 -1.36
N LYS A 194 27.68 -57.32 -1.62
CA LYS A 194 28.83 -56.42 -1.39
C LYS A 194 28.69 -55.17 -2.27
N GLY A 195 28.67 -53.99 -1.66
CA GLY A 195 28.49 -52.71 -2.35
C GLY A 195 27.07 -52.12 -2.31
N SER A 196 26.29 -52.41 -1.27
CA SER A 196 24.96 -51.81 -1.07
C SER A 196 24.71 -51.50 0.40
N ALA A 197 24.09 -50.36 0.70
CA ALA A 197 23.66 -49.94 2.03
C ALA A 197 22.19 -49.52 2.01
N SER A 198 21.50 -49.71 3.12
CA SER A 198 20.20 -49.10 3.40
C SER A 198 20.41 -48.04 4.48
N VAL A 199 19.95 -46.83 4.21
CA VAL A 199 20.14 -45.67 5.08
C VAL A 199 18.76 -45.11 5.41
N LEU A 200 18.44 -45.04 6.69
CA LEU A 200 17.28 -44.35 7.21
C LEU A 200 17.70 -42.96 7.67
N PHE A 201 17.03 -41.94 7.14
CA PHE A 201 17.25 -40.54 7.52
C PHE A 201 16.24 -40.10 8.58
N LYS A 202 16.63 -39.14 9.42
CA LYS A 202 15.74 -38.58 10.46
C LYS A 202 14.53 -37.86 9.87
N SER A 203 14.68 -37.28 8.67
CA SER A 203 13.62 -36.59 7.95
C SER A 203 13.50 -37.07 6.51
N VAL A 204 12.26 -37.13 6.02
CA VAL A 204 11.95 -37.39 4.60
C VAL A 204 12.56 -36.32 3.69
N VAL A 205 12.70 -35.09 4.20
CA VAL A 205 13.34 -33.96 3.50
C VAL A 205 14.83 -34.23 3.27
N ASP A 206 15.50 -34.83 4.25
CA ASP A 206 16.92 -35.13 4.18
C ASP A 206 17.21 -36.24 3.17
N ALA A 207 16.36 -37.28 3.14
CA ALA A 207 16.38 -38.29 2.09
C ALA A 207 16.16 -37.67 0.69
N TYR A 208 15.23 -36.73 0.55
CA TYR A 208 15.00 -36.02 -0.72
C TYR A 208 16.17 -35.14 -1.14
N ASN A 209 16.82 -34.47 -0.19
CA ASN A 209 18.01 -33.65 -0.43
C ASN A 209 19.16 -34.49 -1.00
N VAL A 210 19.43 -35.67 -0.44
CA VAL A 210 20.47 -36.59 -0.95
C VAL A 210 20.16 -37.04 -2.37
N MET A 211 18.90 -37.30 -2.69
CA MET A 211 18.47 -37.72 -4.03
C MET A 211 18.68 -36.62 -5.08
N THR A 212 18.25 -35.39 -4.78
CA THR A 212 18.34 -34.25 -5.71
C THR A 212 19.76 -33.76 -5.90
N LYS A 213 20.60 -33.86 -4.85
CA LYS A 213 22.00 -33.46 -4.85
C LYS A 213 22.96 -34.47 -5.48
N LYS A 214 22.49 -35.67 -5.81
CA LYS A 214 23.32 -36.75 -6.39
C LYS A 214 24.15 -36.28 -7.58
N GLU A 215 23.57 -35.49 -8.48
CA GLU A 215 24.26 -35.03 -9.70
C GLU A 215 25.07 -33.75 -9.50
N THR A 216 24.84 -33.03 -8.40
CA THR A 216 25.49 -31.72 -8.13
C THR A 216 26.69 -31.85 -7.19
N HIS A 217 26.70 -32.83 -6.28
CA HIS A 217 27.75 -32.99 -5.28
C HIS A 217 28.82 -34.01 -5.71
N PRO A 218 30.11 -33.62 -5.75
CA PRO A 218 31.21 -34.50 -6.20
C PRO A 218 31.36 -35.77 -5.35
N SER A 219 31.04 -35.71 -4.05
CA SER A 219 31.08 -36.83 -3.13
C SER A 219 29.93 -37.84 -3.29
N LEU A 220 28.87 -37.50 -4.04
CA LEU A 220 27.76 -38.42 -4.31
C LEU A 220 27.90 -39.12 -5.68
N SER A 221 28.74 -38.59 -6.58
CA SER A 221 29.04 -39.17 -7.91
C SER A 221 29.68 -40.56 -7.87
N GLN A 222 30.23 -40.95 -6.73
CA GLN A 222 30.79 -42.30 -6.50
C GLN A 222 29.72 -43.38 -6.31
N PHE A 223 28.48 -42.99 -6.03
CA PHE A 223 27.34 -43.91 -5.90
C PHE A 223 26.70 -44.18 -7.27
N GLU A 224 26.50 -45.45 -7.61
CA GLU A 224 25.91 -45.89 -8.89
C GLU A 224 24.41 -45.56 -8.92
N SER A 225 23.68 -45.91 -7.86
CA SER A 225 22.25 -45.65 -7.74
C SER A 225 21.85 -45.36 -6.31
N ILE A 226 20.99 -44.36 -6.14
CA ILE A 226 20.29 -44.02 -4.90
C ILE A 226 18.81 -44.18 -5.23
N THR A 227 18.09 -45.06 -4.53
CA THR A 227 16.68 -45.37 -4.79
C THR A 227 15.92 -45.49 -3.47
N TRP A 228 14.65 -45.14 -3.43
CA TRP A 228 13.80 -45.41 -2.27
C TRP A 228 13.76 -46.91 -1.95
N LEU A 229 13.85 -47.27 -0.67
CA LEU A 229 13.84 -48.68 -0.25
C LEU A 229 12.50 -49.36 -0.62
N THR A 230 11.41 -48.60 -0.58
CA THR A 230 10.05 -48.98 -0.97
C THR A 230 9.82 -48.99 -2.49
N GLY A 231 10.80 -48.53 -3.28
CA GLY A 231 10.72 -48.44 -4.75
C GLY A 231 9.90 -47.27 -5.30
N LYS A 232 9.01 -46.66 -4.49
CA LYS A 232 8.22 -45.47 -4.85
C LYS A 232 8.50 -44.32 -3.87
N PRO A 233 8.53 -43.05 -4.34
CA PRO A 233 8.68 -41.92 -3.44
C PRO A 233 7.48 -41.83 -2.48
N PRO A 234 7.68 -41.48 -1.20
CA PRO A 234 6.59 -41.18 -0.28
C PRO A 234 5.69 -40.05 -0.79
N SER A 235 4.38 -40.09 -0.53
CA SER A 235 3.40 -39.09 -0.99
C SER A 235 3.74 -37.64 -0.60
N ILE A 236 4.45 -37.46 0.52
CA ILE A 236 4.97 -36.16 0.96
C ILE A 236 6.00 -35.56 -0.02
N VAL A 237 6.83 -36.41 -0.64
CA VAL A 237 7.87 -35.99 -1.58
C VAL A 237 7.24 -35.47 -2.88
N GLU A 238 6.14 -36.07 -3.35
CA GLU A 238 5.41 -35.60 -4.54
C GLU A 238 4.81 -34.20 -4.34
N LYS A 239 4.34 -33.89 -3.13
CA LYS A 239 3.83 -32.54 -2.80
C LYS A 239 4.99 -31.53 -2.75
N MET A 240 6.15 -31.93 -2.25
CA MET A 240 7.34 -31.08 -2.21
C MET A 240 7.90 -30.79 -3.60
N THR A 241 7.98 -31.79 -4.49
CA THR A 241 8.42 -31.58 -5.87
C THR A 241 7.50 -30.62 -6.62
N ARG A 242 6.18 -30.78 -6.46
CA ARG A 242 5.18 -29.89 -7.08
C ARG A 242 5.27 -28.46 -6.55
N ALA A 243 5.54 -28.30 -5.25
CA ALA A 243 5.74 -26.99 -4.64
C ALA A 243 7.03 -26.30 -5.13
N GLU A 244 8.12 -27.04 -5.30
CA GLU A 244 9.38 -26.52 -5.86
C GLU A 244 9.28 -26.20 -7.35
N GLU A 245 8.55 -26.99 -8.13
CA GLU A 245 8.22 -26.67 -9.54
C GLU A 245 7.42 -25.37 -9.64
N MET A 246 6.36 -25.22 -8.82
CA MET A 246 5.58 -23.98 -8.76
C MET A 246 6.43 -22.78 -8.36
N LYS A 247 7.37 -22.92 -7.41
CA LYS A 247 8.31 -21.84 -7.06
C LYS A 247 9.26 -21.53 -8.21
N LYS A 248 9.76 -22.54 -8.93
CA LYS A 248 10.66 -22.37 -10.08
C LYS A 248 9.93 -21.69 -11.25
N GLU A 249 8.68 -22.06 -11.50
CA GLU A 249 7.80 -21.43 -12.48
C GLU A 249 7.47 -19.99 -12.09
N ALA A 250 7.11 -19.73 -10.83
CA ALA A 250 6.88 -18.38 -10.33
C ALA A 250 8.14 -17.52 -10.46
N ARG A 251 9.31 -18.07 -10.12
CA ARG A 251 10.60 -17.39 -10.30
C ARG A 251 10.91 -17.15 -11.78
N ALA A 252 10.68 -18.11 -12.67
CA ALA A 252 10.86 -17.94 -14.10
C ALA A 252 9.89 -16.90 -14.69
N ALA A 253 8.65 -16.86 -14.22
CA ALA A 253 7.65 -15.87 -14.61
C ALA A 253 8.06 -14.44 -14.20
N LEU A 254 8.70 -14.29 -13.03
CA LEU A 254 9.26 -13.00 -12.59
C LEU A 254 10.41 -12.50 -13.48
N PHE A 255 11.12 -13.39 -14.19
CA PHE A 255 12.24 -13.03 -15.07
C PHE A 255 11.89 -13.03 -16.57
N SER A 256 10.70 -13.49 -16.97
CA SER A 256 10.27 -13.56 -18.39
C SER A 256 9.55 -12.30 -18.90
N THR A 257 9.31 -11.31 -18.04
CA THR A 257 8.72 -10.02 -18.45
C THR A 257 9.79 -9.08 -19.03
N ASN A 258 10.46 -9.49 -20.11
CA ASN A 258 11.21 -8.55 -20.94
C ASN A 258 11.27 -8.99 -22.40
N ASN A 259 10.13 -9.40 -22.97
CA ASN A 259 9.91 -9.31 -24.42
C ASN A 259 8.41 -9.39 -24.79
N ARG A 260 7.70 -8.26 -24.74
CA ARG A 260 6.50 -8.03 -25.57
C ARG A 260 6.32 -6.53 -25.82
N SER A 261 6.44 -6.17 -27.09
CA SER A 261 6.27 -4.85 -27.67
C SER A 261 4.79 -4.37 -27.66
N THR A 262 4.62 -3.05 -27.62
CA THR A 262 3.56 -2.23 -28.25
C THR A 262 2.09 -2.40 -27.85
N ALA A 263 1.49 -1.23 -27.55
CA ALA A 263 0.08 -0.83 -27.59
C ALA A 263 -0.81 -1.10 -26.35
N ALA A 264 -1.62 -0.07 -26.06
CA ALA A 264 -2.78 0.00 -25.15
C ALA A 264 -2.51 0.41 -23.68
N THR A 265 -2.77 1.71 -23.44
CA THR A 265 -3.50 2.32 -22.32
C THR A 265 -3.81 1.42 -21.12
N GLY A 266 -3.21 1.76 -19.98
CA GLY A 266 -3.57 1.21 -18.66
C GLY A 266 -2.40 1.30 -17.69
N THR A 267 -2.42 2.29 -16.80
CA THR A 267 -1.47 2.41 -15.69
C THR A 267 -1.65 1.24 -14.70
N PRO A 268 -0.63 0.42 -14.42
CA PRO A 268 -0.69 -0.54 -13.33
C PRO A 268 -0.33 0.08 -11.98
N LEU A 269 -1.04 -0.43 -10.97
CA LEU A 269 -0.97 -0.12 -9.55
C LEU A 269 0.22 -0.88 -8.91
N PHE A 270 1.01 -0.20 -8.09
CA PHE A 270 2.05 -0.70 -7.16
C PHE A 270 3.34 -1.35 -7.72
N THR A 271 4.46 -0.66 -7.50
CA THR A 271 5.77 -1.27 -7.20
C THR A 271 6.22 -0.79 -5.81
N THR A 272 6.63 -1.73 -4.96
CA THR A 272 7.22 -1.47 -3.63
C THR A 272 8.50 -2.29 -3.52
N GLY A 273 9.57 -1.66 -3.02
CA GLY A 273 10.87 -2.29 -2.70
C GLY A 273 12.02 -1.67 -3.50
N SER A 274 12.58 -0.54 -3.08
CA SER A 274 13.70 -0.45 -2.12
C SER A 274 15.06 -0.89 -2.70
N GLN A 275 15.90 0.06 -3.09
CA GLN A 275 17.35 0.10 -2.83
C GLN A 275 17.89 1.52 -3.09
N SER A 276 18.53 2.07 -2.05
CA SER A 276 19.69 2.99 -2.04
C SER A 276 19.94 4.03 -3.15
N SER A 277 20.34 5.22 -2.68
CA SER A 277 21.20 6.22 -3.36
C SER A 277 20.49 7.33 -4.16
N PHE A 278 19.91 8.29 -3.43
CA PHE A 278 19.33 9.53 -3.94
C PHE A 278 20.28 10.74 -3.80
N PHE A 279 21.44 10.72 -4.45
CA PHE A 279 22.12 11.97 -4.82
C PHE A 279 22.71 11.84 -6.22
N LYS A 280 22.45 12.85 -7.06
CA LYS A 280 22.87 13.08 -8.46
C LYS A 280 21.87 12.54 -9.50
N THR A 281 21.32 13.28 -10.48
CA THR A 281 21.53 14.65 -10.97
C THR A 281 20.27 15.01 -11.77
N PHE A 282 19.56 16.08 -11.41
CA PHE A 282 18.53 16.66 -12.28
C PHE A 282 19.23 17.38 -13.44
N HIS A 283 19.02 16.92 -14.67
CA HIS A 283 19.29 17.72 -15.87
C HIS A 283 18.07 18.62 -16.11
N ILE A 284 18.27 19.92 -15.91
CA ILE A 284 17.31 20.97 -16.23
C ILE A 284 17.46 21.27 -17.73
N PRO A 285 16.41 21.14 -18.57
CA PRO A 285 16.48 21.66 -19.93
C PRO A 285 16.61 23.19 -19.87
N SER A 286 17.68 23.71 -20.45
CA SER A 286 18.00 25.13 -20.55
C SER A 286 17.10 25.83 -21.56
N ASN A 287 15.86 26.14 -21.19
CA ASN A 287 15.11 27.25 -21.76
C ASN A 287 13.84 27.52 -20.96
N LEU A 288 13.94 28.41 -19.96
CA LEU A 288 12.84 29.22 -19.40
C LEU A 288 13.42 30.10 -18.26
N LYS A 289 14.21 31.11 -18.64
CA LYS A 289 14.42 32.29 -17.78
C LYS A 289 13.19 33.19 -17.96
N GLY A 290 12.38 33.32 -16.91
CA GLY A 290 11.17 34.15 -16.96
C GLY A 290 10.32 34.15 -15.69
N SER A 291 10.90 34.54 -14.55
CA SER A 291 10.31 35.45 -13.55
C SER A 291 8.87 35.21 -13.04
N MET A 292 8.77 34.61 -11.84
CA MET A 292 8.05 35.10 -10.62
C MET A 292 7.41 33.95 -9.83
N SER A 293 8.10 33.56 -8.76
CA SER A 293 7.66 32.67 -7.70
C SER A 293 6.83 33.46 -6.68
N SER A 294 5.59 33.05 -6.42
CA SER A 294 4.85 33.45 -5.22
C SER A 294 4.95 32.31 -4.23
N LYS A 295 5.96 32.35 -3.35
CA LYS A 295 6.04 31.50 -2.17
C LYS A 295 4.88 31.89 -1.24
N MET A 296 4.10 30.92 -0.78
CA MET A 296 3.24 31.13 0.38
C MET A 296 4.15 31.34 1.60
N SER A 297 3.84 32.35 2.40
CA SER A 297 4.59 32.70 3.61
C SER A 297 4.46 31.59 4.66
N ASP A 298 5.56 31.23 5.33
CA ASP A 298 5.53 30.30 6.49
C ASP A 298 4.56 30.78 7.58
N ASP A 299 4.35 32.11 7.69
CA ASP A 299 3.37 32.74 8.59
C ASP A 299 1.92 32.25 8.35
N ASP A 300 1.58 31.88 7.11
CA ASP A 300 0.24 31.36 6.79
C ASP A 300 0.05 29.92 7.28
N TYR A 301 1.12 29.13 7.36
CA TYR A 301 1.07 27.77 7.90
C TYR A 301 1.02 27.76 9.44
N GLU A 302 1.81 28.62 10.08
CA GLU A 302 1.77 28.78 11.54
C GLU A 302 0.41 29.32 12.02
N SER A 303 -0.15 30.32 11.33
CA SER A 303 -1.44 30.89 11.71
C SER A 303 -2.60 29.89 11.60
N ILE A 304 -2.64 29.07 10.53
CA ILE A 304 -3.63 28.00 10.37
C ILE A 304 -3.46 26.92 11.45
N THR A 305 -2.21 26.58 11.79
CA THR A 305 -1.91 25.57 12.82
C THR A 305 -2.33 26.05 14.21
N LEU A 306 -2.02 27.31 14.55
CA LEU A 306 -2.43 27.93 15.81
C LEU A 306 -3.95 28.08 15.92
N MET A 307 -4.63 28.40 14.82
CA MET A 307 -6.10 28.44 14.79
C MET A 307 -6.70 27.07 15.11
N LYS A 308 -6.16 25.99 14.51
CA LYS A 308 -6.59 24.61 14.78
C LYS A 308 -6.32 24.17 16.22
N MET A 309 -5.16 24.52 16.78
CA MET A 309 -4.86 24.26 18.21
C MET A 309 -5.86 24.98 19.13
N ARG A 310 -6.15 26.25 18.87
CA ARG A 310 -7.12 27.03 19.67
C ARG A 310 -8.53 26.45 19.59
N GLN A 311 -8.92 25.90 18.44
CA GLN A 311 -10.23 25.26 18.27
C GLN A 311 -10.31 23.94 19.07
N ALA A 312 -9.28 23.09 18.96
CA ALA A 312 -9.21 21.85 19.73
C ALA A 312 -9.21 22.10 21.26
N GLU A 313 -8.58 23.19 21.71
CA GLU A 313 -8.55 23.55 23.12
C GLU A 313 -9.91 24.04 23.62
N ARG A 314 -10.67 24.80 22.81
CA ARG A 314 -12.06 25.15 23.13
C ARG A 314 -12.94 23.91 23.23
N ASP A 315 -12.84 23.01 22.25
CA ASP A 315 -13.64 21.77 22.24
C ASP A 315 -13.33 20.90 23.45
N ARG A 316 -12.05 20.84 23.87
CA ARG A 316 -11.62 20.15 25.09
C ARG A 316 -12.24 20.77 26.35
N VAL A 317 -12.23 22.10 26.48
CA VAL A 317 -12.84 22.79 27.63
C VAL A 317 -14.35 22.55 27.67
N LEU A 318 -15.02 22.62 26.53
CA LEU A 318 -16.46 22.34 26.43
C LEU A 318 -16.78 20.90 26.83
N ALA A 319 -15.96 19.93 26.41
CA ALA A 319 -16.13 18.53 26.79
C ALA A 319 -15.99 18.32 28.32
N ILE A 320 -15.01 18.99 28.95
CA ILE A 320 -14.84 18.95 30.41
C ILE A 320 -16.05 19.57 31.12
N GLN A 321 -16.55 20.69 30.63
CA GLN A 321 -17.71 21.37 31.20
C GLN A 321 -18.97 20.50 31.12
N HIS A 322 -19.19 19.84 29.97
CA HIS A 322 -20.30 18.90 29.79
C HIS A 322 -20.17 17.69 30.73
N GLN A 323 -18.95 17.16 30.90
CA GLN A 323 -18.70 16.06 31.84
C GLN A 323 -18.98 16.45 33.29
N GLN A 324 -18.61 17.65 33.71
CA GLN A 324 -18.90 18.16 35.05
C GLN A 324 -20.40 18.34 35.28
N GLN A 325 -21.12 18.88 34.29
CA GLN A 325 -22.59 19.00 34.36
C GLN A 325 -23.25 17.63 34.50
N HIS A 326 -22.79 16.63 33.75
CA HIS A 326 -23.31 15.26 33.83
C HIS A 326 -23.06 14.63 35.21
N GLN A 327 -21.89 14.86 35.81
CA GLN A 327 -21.58 14.38 37.18
C GLN A 327 -22.45 15.07 38.24
N GLN A 328 -22.70 16.38 38.10
CA GLN A 328 -23.58 17.11 39.02
C GLN A 328 -25.03 16.60 38.96
N GLN A 329 -25.54 16.31 37.77
CA GLN A 329 -26.88 15.74 37.59
C GLN A 329 -26.99 14.33 38.19
N GLN A 330 -25.94 13.51 38.08
CA GLN A 330 -25.91 12.17 38.69
C GLN A 330 -25.80 12.21 40.22
N SER A 331 -25.17 13.24 40.79
CA SER A 331 -25.09 13.39 42.26
C SER A 331 -26.35 13.98 42.91
N ALA A 332 -27.28 14.50 42.10
CA ALA A 332 -28.51 15.13 42.57
C ALA A 332 -29.75 14.20 42.48
N GLN A 333 -29.58 12.98 41.97
CA GLN A 333 -30.58 11.91 41.96
C GLN A 333 -30.31 10.90 43.07
#